data_AF-A0A536TZR9-F1
#
_entry.id   AF-A0A536TZR9-F1
#
_cell.length_a   1.000
_cell.length_b   1.000
_cell.length_c   1.000
_cell.angle_alpha   90.00
_cell.angle_beta   90.00
_cell.angle_gamma   90.00
#
_symmetry.space_group_name_H-M   'P 1'
#
loop_
_entity.id
_entity.type
_entity.pdbx_description
1 polymer ?
#
loop_
_entity_poly.entity_id
_entity_poly.type
_entity_poly.pdbx_seq_one_letter_code
_entity_poly.pdbx_strand_id
1 'polypeptide(L)' 'MKRAVLASALFIGLGLGHGEAAAQFSGFYFFGDSLSDAGSFKPVLPPGTGKFTTNPGPIWAEVIAQRYGFTATPA' A
#
# COMPACT_ATOMS: atom_id res chain seq x y z
N MET A 1 33.64 23.81 5.36
CA MET A 1 33.58 22.33 5.52
C MET A 1 32.68 21.91 6.70
N LYS A 2 32.92 22.32 7.95
CA LYS A 2 32.11 21.91 9.13
C LYS A 2 30.60 22.21 9.03
N ARG A 3 30.22 23.38 8.49
CA ARG A 3 28.79 23.76 8.28
C ARG A 3 28.08 22.92 7.24
N ALA A 4 28.78 22.50 6.19
CA ALA A 4 28.23 21.64 5.14
C ALA A 4 27.96 20.23 5.70
N VAL A 5 28.88 19.70 6.53
CA VAL A 5 28.70 18.41 7.20
C VAL A 5 27.49 18.42 8.16
N LEU A 6 27.32 19.49 8.93
CA LEU A 6 26.16 19.66 9.82
C LEU A 6 24.84 19.77 9.06
N ALA A 7 24.81 20.52 7.95
CA ALA A 7 23.63 20.62 7.11
C ALA A 7 23.26 19.24 6.53
N SER A 8 24.22 18.50 5.96
CA SER A 8 23.98 17.16 5.43
C SER A 8 23.48 16.18 6.50
N ALA A 9 24.03 16.22 7.72
CA ALA A 9 23.58 15.37 8.82
C ALA A 9 22.13 15.67 9.25
N LEU A 10 21.74 16.95 9.27
CA LEU A 10 20.37 17.37 9.58
C LEU A 10 19.37 16.95 8.49
N PHE A 11 19.75 17.06 7.20
CA PHE A 11 18.92 16.61 6.09
C PHE A 11 18.69 15.09 6.10
N ILE A 12 19.71 14.30 6.45
CA ILE A 12 19.56 12.84 6.60
C ILE A 12 18.66 12.52 7.80
N GLY A 13 18.86 13.17 8.94
CA GLY A 13 18.05 12.95 10.14
C GLY A 13 16.56 13.27 9.97
N LEU A 14 16.23 14.32 9.20
CA LEU A 14 14.84 14.69 8.90
C LEU A 14 14.22 13.85 7.77
N GLY A 15 15.03 13.35 6.82
CA GLY A 15 14.55 12.51 5.73
C GLY A 15 14.13 11.10 6.17
N LEU A 16 14.64 10.63 7.30
CA LEU A 16 14.36 9.31 7.89
C LEU A 16 13.19 9.33 8.90
N GLY A 17 12.53 10.48 9.09
CA GLY A 17 11.50 10.68 10.12
C GLY A 17 10.07 10.27 9.74
N HIS A 18 9.84 9.67 8.56
CA HIS A 18 8.53 9.09 8.28
C HIS A 18 8.43 7.74 8.98
N GLY A 19 7.61 7.66 10.02
CA GLY A 19 7.24 6.38 10.62
C GLY A 19 6.53 5.51 9.58
N GLU A 20 7.04 4.29 9.38
CA GLU A 20 6.35 3.26 8.59
C GLU A 20 4.93 3.13 9.12
N ALA A 21 3.89 3.20 8.28
CA ALA A 21 2.52 3.02 8.78
C ALA A 21 2.32 1.67 9.47
N ALA A 22 3.13 0.66 9.09
CA ALA A 22 3.23 -0.62 9.78
C ALA A 22 3.65 -0.54 11.26
N ALA A 23 4.29 0.55 11.68
CA ALA A 23 4.65 0.80 13.08
C ALA A 23 3.51 1.47 13.90
N GLN A 24 2.54 2.11 13.24
CA GLN A 24 1.43 2.81 13.90
C GLN A 24 0.10 2.05 13.81
N PHE A 25 -0.12 1.31 12.72
CA PHE A 25 -1.32 0.54 12.47
C PHE A 25 -0.94 -0.92 12.19
N SER A 26 -1.89 -1.84 12.37
CA SER A 26 -1.67 -3.27 12.15
C SER A 26 -2.19 -3.79 10.80
N GLY A 27 -2.89 -2.95 10.02
CA GLY A 27 -3.44 -3.36 8.74
C GLY A 27 -4.33 -2.33 8.04
N PHE A 28 -4.74 -2.68 6.82
CA PHE A 28 -5.76 -1.99 6.03
C PHE A 28 -6.99 -2.89 5.89
N TYR A 29 -8.17 -2.34 6.21
CA TYR A 29 -9.44 -3.02 6.07
C TYR A 29 -10.35 -2.17 5.18
N PHE A 30 -10.82 -2.75 4.07
CA PHE A 30 -11.64 -2.06 3.09
C PHE A 30 -13.08 -2.57 3.15
N PHE A 31 -14.01 -1.63 3.31
CA PHE A 31 -15.45 -1.88 3.15
C PHE A 31 -15.91 -1.10 1.94
N GLY A 32 -16.70 -1.73 1.07
CA GLY A 32 -17.16 -1.09 -0.15
C GLY A 32 -17.73 -2.07 -1.14
N ASP A 33 -17.53 -1.75 -2.41
CA ASP A 33 -18.07 -2.46 -3.56
C ASP A 33 -16.94 -2.91 -4.52
N SER A 34 -17.27 -3.05 -5.80
CA SER A 34 -16.36 -3.45 -6.86
C SER A 34 -15.07 -2.61 -6.92
N LEU A 35 -15.10 -1.32 -6.57
CA LEU A 35 -13.92 -0.45 -6.65
C LEU A 35 -12.88 -0.74 -5.56
N SER A 36 -13.26 -1.46 -4.50
CA SER A 36 -12.38 -1.85 -3.39
C SER A 36 -12.20 -3.36 -3.26
N ASP A 37 -12.83 -4.16 -4.13
CA ASP A 37 -12.77 -5.63 -4.07
C ASP A 37 -11.40 -6.18 -4.53
N ALA A 38 -10.61 -6.65 -3.57
CA ALA A 38 -9.30 -7.27 -3.82
C ALA A 38 -9.39 -8.69 -4.41
N GLY A 39 -10.60 -9.21 -4.65
CA GLY A 39 -10.82 -10.46 -5.37
C GLY A 39 -11.69 -11.49 -4.65
N SER A 40 -12.71 -11.03 -3.93
CA SER A 40 -13.64 -11.86 -3.15
C SER A 40 -14.31 -12.94 -4.00
N PHE A 41 -14.57 -12.65 -5.28
CA PHE A 41 -15.24 -13.58 -6.19
C PHE A 41 -14.27 -14.42 -7.06
N LYS A 42 -12.96 -14.23 -6.96
CA LYS A 42 -11.97 -14.99 -7.75
C LYS A 42 -12.16 -16.52 -7.70
N PRO A 43 -12.52 -17.15 -6.55
CA PRO A 43 -12.69 -18.60 -6.48
C PRO A 43 -13.84 -19.17 -7.34
N VAL A 44 -14.82 -18.35 -7.72
CA VAL A 44 -16.01 -18.77 -8.47
C VAL A 44 -16.04 -18.22 -9.90
N LEU A 45 -14.99 -17.52 -10.33
CA LEU A 45 -14.89 -16.90 -11.64
C LEU A 45 -13.77 -17.51 -12.49
N PRO A 46 -13.78 -17.33 -13.82
CA PRO A 46 -12.72 -17.83 -14.70
C PRO A 46 -11.32 -17.33 -14.31
N PRO A 47 -10.26 -18.12 -14.58
CA PRO A 47 -8.89 -17.71 -14.31
C PRO A 47 -8.55 -16.32 -14.89
N GLY A 48 -7.79 -15.55 -14.12
CA GLY A 48 -7.41 -14.20 -14.49
C GLY A 48 -8.50 -13.15 -14.24
N THR A 49 -9.72 -13.49 -13.84
CA THR A 49 -10.78 -12.49 -13.57
C THR A 49 -10.92 -12.19 -12.08
N GLY A 50 -12.00 -11.48 -11.71
CA GLY A 50 -12.40 -11.23 -10.32
C GLY A 50 -11.86 -9.97 -9.68
N LYS A 51 -11.36 -9.01 -10.47
CA LYS A 51 -11.07 -7.64 -10.03
C LYS A 51 -11.66 -6.65 -11.02
N PHE A 52 -12.24 -5.56 -10.52
CA PHE A 52 -12.92 -4.56 -11.34
C PHE A 52 -11.95 -3.44 -11.76
N THR A 53 -10.97 -3.82 -12.56
CA THR A 53 -9.91 -2.95 -13.10
C THR A 53 -9.50 -3.45 -14.50
N THR A 54 -8.59 -2.74 -15.17
CA THR A 54 -7.98 -3.24 -16.42
C THR A 54 -7.16 -4.49 -16.10
N ASN A 55 -7.56 -5.64 -16.62
CA ASN A 55 -6.96 -6.92 -16.27
C ASN A 55 -5.84 -7.34 -17.26
N PRO A 56 -4.62 -7.69 -16.79
CA PRO A 56 -4.17 -7.71 -15.39
C PRO A 56 -3.85 -6.32 -14.84
N GLY A 57 -4.26 -6.06 -13.60
CA GLY A 57 -3.95 -4.82 -12.90
C GLY A 57 -4.38 -4.88 -11.43
N PRO A 58 -3.74 -4.08 -10.55
CA PRO A 58 -4.21 -3.90 -9.19
C PRO A 58 -5.41 -2.96 -9.15
N ILE A 59 -6.24 -3.08 -8.11
CA ILE A 59 -7.16 -2.02 -7.70
C ILE A 59 -6.45 -1.04 -6.76
N TRP A 60 -7.01 0.16 -6.57
CA TRP A 60 -6.39 1.19 -5.71
C TRP A 60 -6.17 0.73 -4.26
N ALA A 61 -7.08 -0.11 -3.73
CA ALA A 61 -6.98 -0.66 -2.38
C ALA A 61 -5.73 -1.52 -2.18
N GLU A 62 -5.35 -2.30 -3.20
CA GLU A 62 -4.11 -3.07 -3.18
C GLU A 62 -2.89 -2.15 -3.26
N VAL A 63 -2.95 -1.10 -4.09
CA VAL A 63 -1.85 -0.14 -4.25
C VAL A 63 -1.56 0.60 -2.95
N ILE A 64 -2.60 1.08 -2.26
CA ILE A 64 -2.42 1.83 -1.01
C ILE A 64 -1.97 0.92 0.13
N ALA A 65 -2.50 -0.31 0.23
CA ALA A 65 -2.05 -1.27 1.24
C ALA A 65 -0.55 -1.58 1.05
N GLN A 66 -0.14 -1.89 -0.19
CA GLN A 66 1.26 -2.18 -0.53
C GLN A 66 2.18 -1.00 -0.23
N ARG A 67 1.73 0.23 -0.54
CA ARG A 67 2.48 1.45 -0.25
C ARG A 67 2.86 1.60 1.23
N TYR A 68 2.04 1.05 2.12
CA TYR A 68 2.20 1.14 3.57
C TYR A 68 2.69 -0.16 4.23
N GLY A 69 3.17 -1.13 3.44
CA GLY A 69 3.75 -2.38 3.95
C GLY A 69 2.71 -3.47 4.27
N PHE A 70 1.50 -3.36 3.73
CA PHE A 70 0.41 -4.31 3.94
C PHE A 70 -0.09 -4.92 2.63
N THR A 71 -0.98 -5.90 2.76
CA THR A 71 -1.68 -6.52 1.63
C THR A 71 -3.18 -6.38 1.83
N ALA A 72 -3.90 -5.97 0.78
CA ALA A 72 -5.35 -6.07 0.75
C ALA A 72 -5.72 -7.50 0.30
N THR A 73 -6.30 -8.29 1.20
CA THR A 73 -6.75 -9.65 0.89
C THR A 73 -8.27 -9.69 0.66
N PRO A 74 -8.77 -10.60 -0.19
CA PRO A 74 -10.19 -10.94 -0.21
C PRO A 74 -10.73 -11.25 1.19
N ALA A 75 -12.02 -10.97 1.41
CA ALA A 75 -12.73 -11.33 2.64
C ALA A 75 -12.95 -12.85 2.77
#